data_AF-A0A9P9ILC3-F1
#
_entry.id   AF-A0A9P9ILC3-F1
#
_cell.length_a   1.000
_cell.length_b   1.000
_cell.length_c   1.000
_cell.angle_alpha   90.00
_cell.angle_beta   90.00
_cell.angle_gamma   90.00
#
_symmetry.space_group_name_H-M   'P 1'
#
loop_
_entity.id
_entity.type
_entity.pdbx_description
1 polymer ?
#
loop_
_entity_poly.entity_id
_entity_poly.type
_entity_poly.pdbx_seq_one_letter_code
_entity_poly.pdbx_strand_id
1 'polypeptide(L)'
;MPSTDSLLQLRSNAPGLPGPYLQENLAPYQLLDAMGKARPRSILAIGGRVKSQYLAREFSTTLDHHETPSVALTSLDHKTIWLDCELHFHQMPRIKAKSSIAGCSRLHFLNSAAARVAKIAYPIYTDVLALFSDIILIFVPDFGGLPQVVDFLGNWIKSSMAKGPQAYSRIILLHREVVADKEVNSLVLAKLASYLRVSCPTEAYSSKDLTDMMNQCFRIHNLPLQSGHRQWLFSEVAVAFRDRRRRGLHFNAHHFKWLLQAGISQYAEQPSVPFNPISSSRLQYLLPERLGDCLATFLGGVKNISGSEIGLVASALVMDAYPPGMHSFLPDTLFERLYAGPAKECEKLIKLPGLALSIKRDFITLAGENRETGVGPAQTHLGRVQGNPTMRCTYHESICAFCIIRAPMFTLDCIFFVLTAFLQGWSLSDCRYHLKSITGIRTWRDTIRFGKGLSFDLGEIKHTNNILVCLTLKKKVFKNTESSIESTNLYYQGSEPQLIKTALCTEESMQNCQNNQPFIRELQIKASSNTTQIRALIDGSDGKKHSISKCPYQIIQLIEDQGLDCVFGKRNQKQYGETQGNISTTVTLAQMELRKLLDSLT
;
A
#
# COMPACT_ATOMS: atom_id res chain seq x y z
N MET A 1 9.69 -41.64 -0.41
CA MET A 1 10.07 -40.70 0.67
C MET A 1 11.08 -39.74 0.05
N PRO A 2 10.70 -38.53 -0.39
CA PRO A 2 11.71 -37.62 -0.92
C PRO A 2 12.58 -37.14 0.24
N SER A 3 13.88 -37.07 -0.03
CA SER A 3 14.92 -36.58 0.88
C SER A 3 14.54 -35.26 1.54
N THR A 4 15.01 -35.06 2.78
CA THR A 4 15.02 -33.76 3.47
C THR A 4 15.87 -32.78 2.67
N ASP A 5 15.27 -32.18 1.64
CA ASP A 5 15.94 -31.22 0.78
C ASP A 5 16.21 -29.95 1.61
N SER A 6 17.49 -29.67 1.87
CA SER A 6 17.90 -28.42 2.51
C SER A 6 17.50 -27.23 1.65
N LEU A 7 17.02 -26.14 2.24
CA LEU A 7 16.74 -24.86 1.58
C LEU A 7 18.02 -24.19 1.06
N LEU A 8 19.03 -24.05 1.91
CA LEU A 8 20.32 -23.44 1.55
C LEU A 8 21.45 -24.41 1.84
N GLN A 9 22.48 -24.41 1.02
CA GLN A 9 23.76 -25.09 1.29
C GLN A 9 24.91 -24.15 0.97
N LEU A 10 25.86 -24.03 1.90
CA LEU A 10 27.10 -23.32 1.63
C LEU A 10 28.12 -24.29 1.03
N ARG A 11 28.69 -23.91 -0.10
CA ARG A 11 29.58 -24.78 -0.83
C ARG A 11 30.78 -24.03 -1.42
N SER A 12 31.86 -24.76 -1.70
CA SER A 12 33.10 -24.22 -2.26
C SER A 12 33.24 -24.55 -3.74
N ASN A 13 33.97 -23.69 -4.46
CA ASN A 13 34.31 -23.93 -5.86
C ASN A 13 35.54 -24.86 -5.97
N ALA A 14 35.86 -25.30 -7.19
CA ALA A 14 37.10 -26.01 -7.46
C ALA A 14 38.32 -25.10 -7.13
N PRO A 15 39.46 -25.66 -6.68
CA PRO A 15 40.66 -24.87 -6.44
C PRO A 15 41.04 -24.03 -7.67
N GLY A 16 41.25 -22.73 -7.47
CA GLY A 16 41.61 -21.78 -8.55
C GLY A 16 40.42 -21.05 -9.21
N LEU A 17 39.17 -21.40 -8.89
CA LEU A 17 37.99 -20.67 -9.32
C LEU A 17 37.45 -19.75 -8.21
N PRO A 18 36.79 -18.62 -8.56
CA PRO A 18 36.35 -17.65 -7.57
C PRO A 18 35.29 -18.22 -6.63
N GLY A 19 35.37 -17.79 -5.37
CA GLY A 19 34.31 -17.75 -4.36
C GLY A 19 33.85 -19.09 -3.74
N PRO A 20 33.26 -19.02 -2.53
CA PRO A 20 32.16 -19.90 -2.15
C PRO A 20 30.85 -19.40 -2.76
N TYR A 21 29.82 -20.24 -2.80
CA TYR A 21 28.47 -19.86 -3.24
C TYR A 21 27.41 -20.49 -2.33
N LEU A 22 26.23 -19.87 -2.30
CA LEU A 22 25.04 -20.45 -1.71
C LEU A 22 24.27 -21.18 -2.80
N GLN A 23 24.07 -22.47 -2.60
CA GLN A 23 23.10 -23.24 -3.37
C GLN A 23 21.74 -23.13 -2.68
N GLU A 24 20.80 -22.46 -3.33
CA GLU A 24 19.42 -22.35 -2.90
C GLU A 24 18.59 -23.41 -3.64
N ASN A 25 18.05 -24.39 -2.90
CA ASN A 25 17.14 -25.37 -3.47
C ASN A 25 15.71 -24.83 -3.42
N LEU A 26 14.98 -24.96 -4.53
CA LEU A 26 13.63 -24.41 -4.67
C LEU A 26 12.54 -25.36 -4.17
N ALA A 27 12.82 -26.65 -4.04
CA ALA A 27 11.85 -27.66 -3.59
C ALA A 27 11.27 -27.39 -2.18
N PRO A 28 12.06 -26.97 -1.17
CA PRO A 28 11.54 -26.72 0.17
C PRO A 28 10.49 -25.59 0.23
N TYR A 29 10.48 -24.67 -0.74
CA TYR A 29 9.45 -23.64 -0.83
C TYR A 29 8.05 -24.17 -1.13
N GLN A 30 7.90 -25.41 -1.59
CA GLN A 30 6.60 -26.07 -1.75
C GLN A 30 5.82 -26.12 -0.43
N LEU A 31 6.51 -26.14 0.71
CA LEU A 31 5.89 -26.01 2.02
C LEU A 31 5.11 -24.70 2.14
N LEU A 32 5.69 -23.59 1.70
CA LEU A 32 5.05 -22.27 1.74
C LEU A 32 3.94 -22.16 0.69
N ASP A 33 4.12 -22.79 -0.48
CA ASP A 33 3.07 -22.85 -1.50
C ASP A 33 1.82 -23.58 -0.97
N ALA A 34 2.02 -24.69 -0.26
CA ALA A 34 0.93 -25.45 0.38
C ALA A 34 0.19 -24.66 1.47
N MET A 35 0.86 -23.70 2.13
CA MET A 35 0.26 -22.82 3.13
C MET A 35 -0.58 -21.68 2.52
N GLY A 36 -0.38 -21.34 1.25
CA GLY A 36 -1.17 -20.34 0.52
C GLY A 36 -1.22 -18.97 1.20
N LYS A 37 -2.43 -18.51 1.56
CA LYS A 37 -2.64 -17.20 2.23
C LYS A 37 -2.40 -17.23 3.75
N ALA A 38 -2.04 -18.39 4.33
CA ALA A 38 -1.73 -18.48 5.74
C ALA A 38 -0.50 -17.64 6.10
N ARG A 39 -0.40 -17.24 7.36
CA ARG A 39 0.73 -16.48 7.91
C ARG A 39 1.51 -17.39 8.85
N PRO A 40 2.61 -18.00 8.37
CA PRO A 40 3.37 -18.95 9.18
C PRO A 40 4.01 -18.22 10.37
N ARG A 41 4.04 -18.91 11.51
CA ARG A 41 4.95 -18.63 12.62
C ARG A 41 6.28 -19.27 12.30
N SER A 42 7.38 -18.60 12.58
CA SER A 42 8.70 -19.05 12.18
C SER A 42 9.68 -19.09 13.34
N ILE A 43 10.37 -20.21 13.47
CA ILE A 43 11.42 -20.43 14.46
C ILE A 43 12.73 -20.66 13.71
N LEU A 44 13.73 -19.84 13.98
CA LEU A 44 15.09 -20.04 13.50
C LEU A 44 15.88 -20.76 14.57
N ALA A 45 16.44 -21.93 14.25
CA ALA A 45 17.17 -22.74 15.21
C ALA A 45 18.62 -22.90 14.76
N ILE A 46 19.53 -22.32 15.51
CA ILE A 46 20.94 -22.26 15.18
C ILE A 46 21.71 -23.14 16.15
N GLY A 47 22.29 -24.22 15.63
CA GLY A 47 22.97 -25.25 16.41
C GLY A 47 23.27 -26.46 15.55
N GLY A 48 23.85 -27.48 16.15
CA GLY A 48 24.29 -28.70 15.49
C GLY A 48 23.73 -29.91 16.23
N ARG A 49 24.62 -30.77 16.72
CA ARG A 49 24.21 -32.03 17.35
C ARG A 49 23.33 -31.84 18.59
N VAL A 50 23.64 -30.88 19.48
CA VAL A 50 22.84 -30.68 20.70
C VAL A 50 21.45 -30.14 20.35
N LYS A 51 21.36 -29.21 19.40
CA LYS A 51 20.09 -28.78 18.80
C LYS A 51 19.29 -29.96 18.27
N SER A 52 19.85 -30.79 17.38
CA SER A 52 19.09 -31.88 16.76
C SER A 52 18.57 -32.88 17.79
N GLN A 53 19.37 -33.19 18.83
CA GLN A 53 18.93 -34.03 19.95
C GLN A 53 17.79 -33.40 20.76
N TYR A 54 17.90 -32.09 21.07
CA TYR A 54 16.86 -31.38 21.80
C TYR A 54 15.56 -31.30 21.00
N LEU A 55 15.63 -31.00 19.71
CA LEU A 55 14.46 -30.89 18.84
C LEU A 55 13.74 -32.23 18.66
N ALA A 56 14.50 -33.31 18.42
CA ALA A 56 13.94 -34.65 18.34
C ALA A 56 13.22 -35.05 19.65
N ARG A 57 13.80 -34.71 20.80
CA ARG A 57 13.22 -35.01 22.12
C ARG A 57 11.95 -34.20 22.41
N GLU A 58 11.99 -32.87 22.22
CA GLU A 58 10.88 -32.00 22.64
C GLU A 58 9.74 -31.93 21.62
N PHE A 59 10.04 -32.04 20.33
CA PHE A 59 9.08 -31.82 19.25
C PHE A 59 8.77 -33.07 18.43
N SER A 60 9.40 -34.21 18.76
CA SER A 60 9.26 -35.47 18.01
C SER A 60 9.58 -35.29 16.53
N THR A 61 10.47 -34.36 16.20
CA THR A 61 10.88 -34.08 14.82
C THR A 61 12.03 -35.00 14.44
N THR A 62 11.91 -35.67 13.28
CA THR A 62 13.03 -36.34 12.62
C THR A 62 13.82 -35.29 11.83
N LEU A 63 14.48 -34.38 12.53
CA LEU A 63 15.45 -33.48 11.91
C LEU A 63 16.76 -34.25 11.79
N ASP A 64 17.01 -34.78 10.60
CA ASP A 64 18.28 -35.43 10.29
C ASP A 64 19.40 -34.39 10.43
N HIS A 65 20.45 -34.76 11.14
CA HIS A 65 21.65 -33.94 11.17
C HIS A 65 22.22 -33.89 9.75
N HIS A 66 22.41 -32.69 9.21
CA HIS A 66 22.95 -32.55 7.87
C HIS A 66 24.47 -32.70 7.91
N GLU A 67 25.00 -33.63 7.11
CA GLU A 67 26.45 -33.81 6.92
C GLU A 67 27.12 -32.61 6.23
N THR A 68 26.33 -31.67 5.70
CA THR A 68 26.80 -30.49 4.98
C THR A 68 26.26 -29.21 5.61
N PRO A 69 27.02 -28.09 5.59
CA PRO A 69 26.54 -26.82 6.10
C PRO A 69 25.29 -26.37 5.34
N SER A 70 24.13 -26.44 6.00
CA SER A 70 22.84 -26.21 5.37
C SER A 70 21.87 -25.41 6.24
N VAL A 71 20.81 -24.93 5.59
CA VAL A 71 19.56 -24.51 6.22
C VAL A 71 18.47 -25.41 5.70
N ALA A 72 17.65 -26.00 6.56
CA ALA A 72 16.44 -26.70 6.16
C ALA A 72 15.19 -25.88 6.48
N LEU A 73 14.18 -26.00 5.63
CA LEU A 73 12.86 -25.43 5.84
C LEU A 73 11.88 -26.57 6.08
N THR A 74 11.38 -26.70 7.31
CA THR A 74 10.50 -27.81 7.69
C THR A 74 9.25 -27.32 8.41
N SER A 75 8.19 -28.13 8.36
CA SER A 75 6.93 -27.85 9.06
C SER A 75 6.94 -28.51 10.43
N LEU A 76 6.59 -27.77 11.47
CA LEU A 76 6.29 -28.32 12.79
C LEU A 76 4.82 -28.72 12.90
N ASP A 77 3.96 -27.84 12.38
CA ASP A 77 2.52 -27.99 12.32
C ASP A 77 1.96 -27.14 11.17
N HIS A 78 0.63 -27.17 10.97
CA HIS A 78 -0.05 -26.42 9.91
C HIS A 78 0.14 -24.88 9.92
N LYS A 79 0.74 -24.31 10.97
CA LYS A 79 0.95 -22.86 11.16
C LYS A 79 2.38 -22.49 11.52
N THR A 80 3.26 -23.44 11.84
CA THR A 80 4.59 -23.18 12.38
C THR A 80 5.66 -23.87 11.56
N ILE A 81 6.67 -23.11 11.13
CA ILE A 81 7.81 -23.59 10.33
C ILE A 81 9.12 -23.41 11.10
N TRP A 82 10.08 -24.29 10.81
CA TRP A 82 11.46 -24.20 11.27
C TRP A 82 12.38 -23.79 10.12
N LEU A 83 13.29 -22.87 10.44
CA LEU A 83 14.53 -22.64 9.71
C LEU A 83 15.63 -23.32 10.52
N ASP A 84 15.89 -24.58 10.23
CA ASP A 84 16.89 -25.37 10.92
C ASP A 84 18.28 -25.10 10.34
N CYS A 85 19.20 -24.52 11.13
CA CYS A 85 20.40 -23.87 10.63
C CYS A 85 21.70 -24.51 11.17
N GLU A 86 22.45 -25.12 10.24
CA GLU A 86 23.77 -25.74 10.46
C GLU A 86 24.87 -25.13 9.59
N LEU A 87 24.59 -24.07 8.81
CA LEU A 87 25.56 -23.42 7.91
C LEU A 87 26.95 -23.12 8.51
N HIS A 88 27.06 -22.90 9.82
CA HIS A 88 28.34 -22.57 10.48
C HIS A 88 29.16 -23.81 10.87
N PHE A 89 28.55 -25.00 10.83
CA PHE A 89 29.23 -26.27 11.09
C PHE A 89 29.81 -26.84 9.79
N HIS A 90 30.97 -27.50 9.92
CA HIS A 90 31.67 -28.21 8.85
C HIS A 90 32.42 -27.33 7.85
N GLN A 91 33.29 -27.98 7.08
CA GLN A 91 34.00 -27.38 5.96
C GLN A 91 33.09 -27.32 4.72
N MET A 92 33.29 -26.31 3.88
CA MET A 92 32.51 -26.14 2.65
C MET A 92 32.75 -27.30 1.68
N PRO A 93 31.75 -28.15 1.41
CA PRO A 93 31.91 -29.21 0.43
C PRO A 93 32.06 -28.61 -0.98
N ARG A 94 32.89 -29.24 -1.81
CA ARG A 94 33.13 -28.80 -3.20
C ARG A 94 31.96 -29.17 -4.13
N ILE A 95 31.70 -28.37 -5.19
CA ILE A 95 30.87 -28.84 -6.31
C ILE A 95 31.56 -30.04 -6.94
N LYS A 96 30.83 -31.14 -7.13
CA LYS A 96 31.24 -32.18 -8.08
C LYS A 96 30.74 -31.77 -9.46
N ALA A 97 31.63 -31.52 -10.41
CA ALA A 97 31.33 -31.04 -11.78
C ALA A 97 30.32 -31.90 -12.58
N LYS A 98 29.91 -33.07 -12.07
CA LYS A 98 28.93 -33.99 -12.66
C LYS A 98 27.52 -33.93 -12.06
N SER A 99 27.27 -33.18 -10.98
CA SER A 99 25.89 -32.94 -10.58
C SER A 99 25.32 -31.90 -11.52
N SER A 100 24.59 -32.34 -12.55
CA SER A 100 23.66 -31.47 -13.24
C SER A 100 22.88 -30.72 -12.17
N ILE A 101 22.98 -29.39 -12.18
CA ILE A 101 22.11 -28.55 -11.38
C ILE A 101 20.72 -28.84 -11.96
N ALA A 102 19.99 -29.76 -11.35
CA ALA A 102 18.59 -29.96 -11.69
C ALA A 102 17.93 -28.58 -11.62
N GLY A 103 17.04 -28.24 -12.56
CA GLY A 103 16.40 -26.92 -12.67
C GLY A 103 15.64 -26.43 -11.42
N CYS A 104 15.73 -27.16 -10.31
CA CYS A 104 15.19 -26.89 -8.99
C CYS A 104 16.18 -26.19 -8.05
N SER A 105 17.33 -25.68 -8.50
CA SER A 105 18.29 -24.96 -7.63
C SER A 105 18.83 -23.68 -8.27
N ARG A 106 19.11 -22.67 -7.45
CA ARG A 106 19.80 -21.41 -7.82
C ARG A 106 21.17 -21.35 -7.15
N LEU A 107 22.17 -20.88 -7.88
CA LEU A 107 23.50 -20.65 -7.34
C LEU A 107 23.74 -19.15 -7.18
N HIS A 108 24.08 -18.75 -5.96
CA HIS A 108 24.35 -17.37 -5.61
C HIS A 108 25.82 -17.21 -5.27
N PHE A 109 26.56 -16.53 -6.14
CA PHE A 109 27.98 -16.27 -5.93
C PHE A 109 28.17 -15.34 -4.73
N LEU A 110 28.99 -15.75 -3.75
CA LEU A 110 29.33 -14.89 -2.62
C LEU A 110 30.62 -14.16 -2.94
N ASN A 111 30.54 -12.83 -3.10
CA ASN A 111 31.71 -11.99 -3.27
C ASN A 111 32.47 -11.81 -1.93
N SER A 112 32.95 -12.91 -1.37
CA SER A 112 33.61 -12.97 -0.06
C SER A 112 34.91 -13.75 -0.14
N ALA A 113 36.01 -13.09 0.22
CA ALA A 113 37.32 -13.71 0.42
C ALA A 113 37.44 -14.43 1.79
N ALA A 114 36.32 -14.61 2.51
CA ALA A 114 36.35 -15.13 3.87
C ALA A 114 36.77 -16.62 3.90
N ALA A 115 37.93 -16.88 4.51
CA ALA A 115 38.48 -18.24 4.65
C ALA A 115 37.71 -19.16 5.62
N ARG A 116 36.83 -18.60 6.48
CA ARG A 116 36.08 -19.37 7.50
C ARG A 116 34.58 -19.36 7.24
N VAL A 117 33.98 -20.55 7.27
CA VAL A 117 32.55 -20.81 7.06
C VAL A 117 31.66 -19.97 7.98
N ALA A 118 32.00 -19.90 9.27
CA ALA A 118 31.25 -19.09 10.24
C ALA A 118 31.17 -17.60 9.87
N LYS A 119 32.22 -17.03 9.25
CA LYS A 119 32.20 -15.62 8.80
C LYS A 119 31.22 -15.37 7.65
N ILE A 120 30.79 -16.41 6.95
CA ILE A 120 29.78 -16.36 5.90
C ILE A 120 28.40 -16.69 6.48
N ALA A 121 28.32 -17.73 7.30
CA ALA A 121 27.07 -18.22 7.87
C ALA A 121 26.41 -17.23 8.83
N TYR A 122 27.19 -16.59 9.71
CA TYR A 122 26.65 -15.68 10.72
C TYR A 122 25.91 -14.49 10.13
N PRO A 123 26.45 -13.75 9.15
CA PRO A 123 25.70 -12.71 8.46
C PRO A 123 24.43 -13.21 7.77
N ILE A 124 24.40 -14.43 7.23
CA ILE A 124 23.17 -14.99 6.61
C ILE A 124 22.08 -15.16 7.69
N TYR A 125 22.46 -15.62 8.88
CA TYR A 125 21.52 -15.74 10.00
C TYR A 125 20.97 -14.37 10.41
N THR A 126 21.83 -13.36 10.54
CA THR A 126 21.46 -12.05 11.08
C THR A 126 20.81 -11.11 10.06
N ASP A 127 21.30 -11.12 8.82
CA ASP A 127 20.96 -10.13 7.80
C ASP A 127 19.89 -10.63 6.83
N VAL A 128 19.62 -11.95 6.82
CA VAL A 128 18.59 -12.57 5.97
C VAL A 128 17.56 -13.30 6.84
N LEU A 129 17.94 -14.38 7.52
CA LEU A 129 16.97 -15.29 8.16
C LEU A 129 16.27 -14.66 9.37
N ALA A 130 16.95 -13.82 10.15
CA ALA A 130 16.37 -13.17 11.33
C ALA A 130 15.16 -12.28 10.97
N LEU A 131 15.16 -11.63 9.80
CA LEU A 131 14.02 -10.84 9.34
C LEU A 131 12.76 -11.70 9.20
N PHE A 132 12.91 -12.98 8.84
CA PHE A 132 11.81 -13.91 8.62
C PHE A 132 11.46 -14.74 9.85
N SER A 133 12.08 -14.49 11.00
CA SER A 133 11.96 -15.32 12.20
C SER A 133 11.20 -14.59 13.31
N ASP A 134 10.23 -15.25 13.94
CA ASP A 134 9.58 -14.74 15.15
C ASP A 134 10.52 -14.89 16.36
N ILE A 135 11.15 -16.06 16.48
CA ILE A 135 12.10 -16.39 17.54
C ILE A 135 13.34 -17.04 16.96
N ILE A 136 14.47 -16.80 17.62
CA ILE A 136 15.77 -17.34 17.26
C ILE A 136 16.30 -18.14 18.44
N LEU A 137 16.45 -19.44 18.27
CA LEU A 137 17.04 -20.35 19.23
C LEU A 137 18.52 -20.50 18.93
N ILE A 138 19.38 -20.25 19.92
CA ILE A 138 20.83 -20.45 19.80
C ILE A 138 21.25 -21.50 20.82
N PHE A 139 21.77 -22.61 20.33
CA PHE A 139 22.25 -23.70 21.16
C PHE A 139 23.71 -23.45 21.54
N VAL A 140 23.91 -22.91 22.74
CA VAL A 140 25.22 -22.43 23.19
C VAL A 140 26.31 -23.50 23.18
N PRO A 141 26.05 -24.77 23.56
CA PRO A 141 27.06 -25.83 23.46
C PRO A 141 27.54 -26.08 22.03
N ASP A 142 26.65 -25.90 21.05
CA ASP A 142 27.01 -26.11 19.65
C ASP A 142 27.87 -24.95 19.12
N PHE A 143 27.76 -23.75 19.69
CA PHE A 143 28.61 -22.60 19.33
C PHE A 143 30.04 -22.65 19.92
N GLY A 144 30.36 -23.66 20.73
CA GLY A 144 31.63 -23.74 21.46
C GLY A 144 31.60 -23.07 22.84
N GLY A 145 30.43 -22.63 23.29
CA GLY A 145 30.23 -22.01 24.61
C GLY A 145 29.73 -20.58 24.55
N LEU A 146 29.49 -20.01 25.74
CA LEU A 146 28.99 -18.65 25.90
C LEU A 146 29.90 -17.57 25.29
N PRO A 147 31.25 -17.65 25.39
CA PRO A 147 32.13 -16.63 24.80
C PRO A 147 31.93 -16.45 23.29
N GLN A 148 31.77 -17.54 22.55
CA GLN A 148 31.57 -17.53 21.10
C GLN A 148 30.19 -16.98 20.73
N VAL A 149 29.17 -17.26 21.53
CA VAL A 149 27.83 -16.67 21.37
C VAL A 149 27.87 -15.16 21.63
N VAL A 150 28.58 -14.72 22.68
CA VAL A 150 28.76 -13.29 22.98
C VAL A 150 29.49 -12.58 21.84
N ASP A 151 30.52 -13.20 21.25
CA ASP A 151 31.20 -12.68 20.06
C ASP A 151 30.27 -12.59 18.85
N PHE A 152 29.46 -13.61 18.61
CA PHE A 152 28.44 -13.62 17.55
C PHE A 152 27.41 -12.49 17.73
N LEU A 153 26.84 -12.35 18.92
CA LEU A 153 25.86 -11.32 19.26
C LEU A 153 26.47 -9.91 19.19
N GLY A 154 27.71 -9.73 19.65
CA GLY A 154 28.41 -8.45 19.53
C GLY A 154 28.65 -8.05 18.07
N ASN A 155 29.00 -9.01 17.21
CA ASN A 155 29.14 -8.78 15.76
C ASN A 155 27.80 -8.48 15.09
N TRP A 156 26.70 -9.07 15.57
CA TRP A 156 25.36 -8.73 15.10
C TRP A 156 25.03 -7.28 15.40
N ILE A 157 25.19 -6.83 16.65
CA ILE A 157 24.94 -5.42 17.01
C ILE A 157 25.79 -4.49 16.12
N LYS A 158 27.07 -4.81 15.94
CA LYS A 158 27.96 -4.05 15.05
C LYS A 158 27.45 -3.98 13.60
N SER A 159 26.98 -5.10 13.04
CA SER A 159 26.38 -5.14 11.69
C SER A 159 25.12 -4.26 11.62
N SER A 160 24.26 -4.38 12.63
CA SER A 160 23.02 -3.59 12.76
C SER A 160 23.29 -2.09 12.86
N MET A 161 24.34 -1.67 13.59
CA MET A 161 24.75 -0.27 13.65
C MET A 161 25.19 0.27 12.28
N ALA A 162 25.93 -0.53 11.51
CA ALA A 162 26.40 -0.12 10.18
C ALA A 162 25.27 -0.06 9.14
N LYS A 163 24.31 -0.98 9.23
CA LYS A 163 23.25 -1.17 8.23
C LYS A 163 21.91 -0.56 8.61
N GLY A 164 21.75 -0.14 9.86
CA GLY A 164 20.47 0.16 10.49
C GLY A 164 19.75 -1.11 10.98
N PRO A 165 18.93 -1.01 12.04
CA PRO A 165 18.18 -2.14 12.57
C PRO A 165 17.12 -2.62 11.56
N GLN A 166 17.28 -3.83 11.04
CA GLN A 166 16.35 -4.41 10.06
C GLN A 166 15.05 -4.94 10.71
N ALA A 167 15.19 -5.64 11.82
CA ALA A 167 14.09 -6.15 12.62
C ALA A 167 14.58 -6.46 14.03
N TYR A 168 13.72 -6.21 15.01
CA TYR A 168 13.95 -6.63 16.39
C TYR A 168 13.75 -8.14 16.50
N SER A 169 14.75 -8.85 17.01
CA SER A 169 14.70 -10.30 17.20
C SER A 169 14.52 -10.68 18.67
N ARG A 170 13.80 -11.78 18.92
CA ARG A 170 13.77 -12.43 20.24
C ARG A 170 14.70 -13.63 20.20
N ILE A 171 15.75 -13.57 21.00
CA ILE A 171 16.80 -14.59 21.06
C ILE A 171 16.62 -15.39 22.33
N ILE A 172 16.54 -16.71 22.17
CA ILE A 172 16.51 -17.66 23.27
C ILE A 172 17.80 -18.45 23.20
N LEU A 173 18.62 -18.29 24.22
CA LEU A 173 19.85 -19.03 24.36
C LEU A 173 19.57 -20.31 25.16
N LEU A 174 19.94 -21.46 24.60
CA LEU A 174 19.79 -22.76 25.25
C LEU A 174 21.14 -23.24 25.78
N HIS A 175 21.23 -23.43 27.09
CA HIS A 175 22.46 -23.73 27.81
C HIS A 175 22.32 -25.01 28.62
N ARG A 176 23.44 -25.66 28.96
CA ARG A 176 23.43 -26.77 29.93
C ARG A 176 23.18 -26.29 31.35
N GLU A 177 23.67 -25.09 31.67
CA GLU A 177 23.60 -24.48 32.99
C GLU A 177 22.74 -23.22 32.94
N VAL A 178 22.05 -22.93 34.04
CA VAL A 178 21.22 -21.73 34.13
C VAL A 178 22.12 -20.52 34.34
N VAL A 179 22.21 -19.68 33.31
CA VAL A 179 22.86 -18.36 33.39
C VAL A 179 21.77 -17.31 33.44
N ALA A 180 21.92 -16.33 34.34
CA ALA A 180 20.93 -15.25 34.45
C ALA A 180 20.96 -14.33 33.22
N ASP A 181 19.80 -13.88 32.74
CA ASP A 181 19.67 -12.90 31.63
C ASP A 181 20.57 -11.68 31.81
N LYS A 182 20.69 -11.17 33.05
CA LYS A 182 21.52 -10.01 33.38
C LYS A 182 23.01 -10.26 33.16
N GLU A 183 23.49 -11.48 33.41
CA GLU A 183 24.89 -11.83 33.28
C GLU A 183 25.30 -11.89 31.80
N VAL A 184 24.50 -12.58 30.97
CA VAL A 184 24.73 -12.62 29.52
C VAL A 184 24.65 -11.24 28.91
N ASN A 185 23.66 -10.43 29.30
CA ASN A 185 23.55 -9.05 28.83
C ASN A 185 24.80 -8.25 29.19
N SER A 186 25.32 -8.39 30.42
CA SER A 186 26.54 -7.70 30.85
C SER A 186 27.75 -8.07 29.99
N LEU A 187 27.89 -9.36 29.62
CA LEU A 187 28.96 -9.82 28.73
C LEU A 187 28.82 -9.26 27.30
N VAL A 188 27.61 -9.25 26.75
CA VAL A 188 27.33 -8.67 25.42
C VAL A 188 27.60 -7.16 25.42
N LEU A 189 27.18 -6.44 26.46
CA LEU A 189 27.43 -5.00 26.61
C LEU A 189 28.93 -4.70 26.78
N ALA A 190 29.67 -5.52 27.55
CA ALA A 190 31.11 -5.39 27.68
C ALA A 190 31.82 -5.59 26.32
N LYS A 191 31.36 -6.56 25.52
CA LYS A 191 31.87 -6.81 24.17
C LYS A 191 31.59 -5.63 23.24
N LEU A 192 30.36 -5.09 23.26
CA LEU A 192 29.98 -3.91 22.49
C LEU A 192 30.84 -2.70 22.87
N ALA A 193 31.00 -2.44 24.17
CA ALA A 193 31.86 -1.37 24.68
C ALA A 193 33.32 -1.53 24.24
N SER A 194 33.82 -2.76 24.17
CA SER A 194 35.16 -3.03 23.64
C SER A 194 35.28 -2.70 22.15
N TYR A 195 34.25 -2.99 21.35
CA TYR A 195 34.25 -2.66 19.93
C TYR A 195 34.15 -1.17 19.64
N LEU A 196 33.32 -0.46 20.41
CA LEU A 196 33.13 0.98 20.26
C LEU A 196 34.37 1.76 20.68
N ARG A 197 35.07 1.32 21.73
CA ARG A 197 36.37 1.91 22.12
C ARG A 197 37.41 1.90 20.99
N VAL A 198 37.37 0.88 20.12
CA VAL A 198 38.28 0.78 18.98
C VAL A 198 37.77 1.55 17.77
N SER A 199 36.46 1.51 17.51
CA SER A 199 35.88 2.05 16.28
C SER A 199 35.55 3.55 16.37
N CYS A 200 35.17 4.02 17.56
CA CYS A 200 34.75 5.39 17.86
C CYS A 200 35.42 5.87 19.17
N PRO A 201 36.76 6.01 19.22
CA PRO A 201 37.50 6.24 20.46
C PRO A 201 37.18 7.58 21.15
N THR A 202 36.65 8.54 20.40
CA THR A 202 36.32 9.89 20.86
C THR A 202 34.89 10.04 21.36
N GLU A 203 34.03 9.04 21.15
CA GLU A 203 32.64 9.07 21.61
C GLU A 203 32.51 8.39 22.97
N ALA A 204 31.90 9.09 23.92
CA ALA A 204 31.57 8.53 25.22
C ALA A 204 30.20 7.84 25.16
N TYR A 205 30.15 6.55 25.46
CA TYR A 205 28.90 5.78 25.54
C TYR A 205 28.59 5.44 26.99
N SER A 206 27.42 5.85 27.47
CA SER A 206 26.91 5.42 28.76
C SER A 206 26.41 3.97 28.71
N SER A 207 26.28 3.32 29.88
CA SER A 207 25.66 1.99 29.96
C SER A 207 24.23 1.97 29.40
N LYS A 208 23.51 3.09 29.48
CA LYS A 208 22.17 3.22 28.92
C LYS A 208 22.21 3.21 27.40
N ASP A 209 23.14 3.96 26.79
CA ASP A 209 23.30 4.00 25.33
C ASP A 209 23.61 2.61 24.77
N LEU A 210 24.50 1.87 25.43
CA LEU A 210 24.83 0.49 25.06
C LEU A 210 23.61 -0.44 25.16
N THR A 211 22.81 -0.28 26.22
CA THR A 211 21.59 -1.07 26.45
C THR A 211 20.54 -0.75 25.40
N ASP A 212 20.35 0.53 25.06
CA ASP A 212 19.41 0.96 24.04
C ASP A 212 19.83 0.45 22.65
N MET A 213 21.12 0.49 22.31
CA MET A 213 21.65 -0.11 21.07
C MET A 213 21.41 -1.62 20.99
N MET A 214 21.63 -2.36 22.08
CA MET A 214 21.32 -3.79 22.14
C MET A 214 19.81 -4.03 21.97
N ASN A 215 18.97 -3.29 22.69
CA ASN A 215 17.51 -3.43 22.68
C ASN A 215 16.88 -3.05 21.33
N GLN A 216 17.54 -2.24 20.51
CA GLN A 216 17.13 -1.98 19.13
C GLN A 216 17.32 -3.21 18.23
N CYS A 217 18.29 -4.07 18.55
CA CYS A 217 18.60 -5.27 17.77
C CYS A 217 17.81 -6.49 18.25
N PHE A 218 17.89 -6.80 19.54
CA PHE A 218 17.28 -8.00 20.08
C PHE A 218 17.10 -7.96 21.60
N ARG A 219 16.32 -8.92 22.11
CA ARG A 219 16.25 -9.27 23.53
C ARG A 219 16.64 -10.72 23.74
N ILE A 220 17.39 -10.95 24.80
CA ILE A 220 17.93 -12.27 25.18
C ILE A 220 17.11 -12.85 26.33
N HIS A 221 16.79 -14.14 26.22
CA HIS A 221 16.27 -14.99 27.28
C HIS A 221 17.10 -16.25 27.36
N ASN A 222 17.43 -16.70 28.57
CA ASN A 222 18.17 -17.94 28.78
C ASN A 222 17.24 -19.06 29.21
N LEU A 223 17.43 -20.25 28.63
CA LEU A 223 16.74 -21.47 29.02
C LEU A 223 17.73 -22.62 29.22
N PRO A 224 17.53 -23.46 30.23
CA PRO A 224 18.28 -24.69 30.35
C PRO A 224 17.82 -25.70 29.28
N LEU A 225 18.73 -26.56 28.84
CA LEU A 225 18.52 -27.68 27.91
C LEU A 225 17.75 -28.86 28.55
N GLN A 226 16.79 -28.55 29.42
CA GLN A 226 15.91 -29.50 30.07
C GLN A 226 14.63 -29.71 29.24
N SER A 227 13.91 -30.78 29.53
CA SER A 227 12.63 -31.07 28.91
C SER A 227 11.48 -30.27 29.49
N GLY A 228 10.41 -30.11 28.71
CA GLY A 228 9.16 -29.50 29.17
C GLY A 228 8.98 -28.04 28.80
N HIS A 229 9.92 -27.44 28.05
CA HIS A 229 9.79 -26.05 27.60
C HIS A 229 8.92 -25.87 26.36
N ARG A 230 8.40 -26.95 25.77
CA ARG A 230 7.58 -26.91 24.55
C ARG A 230 6.43 -25.90 24.66
N GLN A 231 5.60 -26.02 25.71
CA GLN A 231 4.42 -25.16 25.89
C GLN A 231 4.81 -23.68 26.03
N TRP A 232 5.88 -23.43 26.80
CA TRP A 232 6.41 -22.09 27.01
C TRP A 232 7.00 -21.52 25.71
N LEU A 233 7.72 -22.32 24.92
CA LEU A 233 8.27 -21.85 23.64
C LEU A 233 7.15 -21.47 22.68
N PHE A 234 6.09 -22.27 22.58
CA PHE A 234 4.94 -21.94 21.73
C PHE A 234 4.20 -20.69 22.20
N SER A 235 4.11 -20.45 23.51
CA SER A 235 3.51 -19.21 24.03
C SER A 235 4.39 -18.01 23.66
N GLU A 236 5.72 -18.14 23.78
CA GLU A 236 6.67 -17.10 23.43
C GLU A 236 6.66 -16.80 21.93
N VAL A 237 6.60 -17.83 21.06
CA VAL A 237 6.45 -17.68 19.60
C VAL A 237 5.15 -16.93 19.28
N ALA A 238 4.05 -17.25 19.98
CA ALA A 238 2.79 -16.55 19.77
C ALA A 238 2.86 -15.07 20.18
N VAL A 239 3.60 -14.72 21.24
CA VAL A 239 3.84 -13.33 21.63
C VAL A 239 4.71 -12.63 20.58
N ALA A 240 5.82 -13.26 20.16
CA ALA A 240 6.72 -12.73 19.15
C ALA A 240 6.03 -12.46 17.81
N PHE A 241 5.18 -13.39 17.36
CA PHE A 241 4.35 -13.25 16.18
C PHE A 241 3.40 -12.04 16.26
N ARG A 242 2.77 -11.81 17.43
CA ARG A 242 1.90 -10.63 17.64
C ARG A 242 2.69 -9.32 17.56
N ASP A 243 3.89 -9.28 18.13
CA ASP A 243 4.75 -8.11 18.08
C ASP A 243 5.20 -7.79 16.65
N ARG A 244 5.59 -8.82 15.89
CA ARG A 244 5.93 -8.65 14.48
C ARG A 244 4.73 -8.24 13.64
N ARG A 245 3.53 -8.73 13.96
CA ARG A 245 2.28 -8.26 13.34
C ARG A 245 2.03 -6.78 13.61
N ARG A 246 2.28 -6.31 14.84
CA ARG A 246 2.18 -4.88 15.19
C ARG A 246 3.19 -4.02 14.42
N ARG A 247 4.34 -4.58 14.04
CA ARG A 247 5.38 -3.93 13.21
C ARG A 247 5.17 -4.08 11.71
N GLY A 248 4.10 -4.76 11.27
CA GLY A 248 3.85 -5.01 9.85
C GLY A 248 4.86 -5.97 9.20
N LEU A 249 5.46 -6.88 9.96
CA LEU A 249 6.43 -7.88 9.48
C LEU A 249 5.88 -9.33 9.51
N HIS A 250 4.55 -9.47 9.52
CA HIS A 250 3.83 -10.76 9.54
C HIS A 250 3.46 -11.21 8.12
N PHE A 251 4.46 -11.66 7.36
CA PHE A 251 4.26 -12.07 5.97
C PHE A 251 3.32 -13.27 5.86
N ASN A 252 2.45 -13.29 4.84
CA ASN A 252 1.80 -14.55 4.45
C ASN A 252 2.83 -15.47 3.76
N ALA A 253 2.49 -16.74 3.55
CA ALA A 253 3.44 -17.72 3.03
C ALA A 253 3.99 -17.34 1.64
N HIS A 254 3.14 -16.75 0.78
CA HIS A 254 3.56 -16.25 -0.53
C HIS A 254 4.58 -15.11 -0.42
N HIS A 255 4.29 -14.09 0.40
CA HIS A 255 5.20 -12.97 0.64
C HIS A 255 6.48 -13.43 1.34
N PHE A 256 6.39 -14.37 2.27
CA PHE A 256 7.54 -14.97 2.95
C PHE A 256 8.47 -15.63 1.95
N LYS A 257 7.94 -16.53 1.11
CA LYS A 257 8.70 -17.23 0.07
C LYS A 257 9.44 -16.23 -0.82
N TRP A 258 8.70 -15.28 -1.39
CA TRP A 258 9.26 -14.37 -2.37
C TRP A 258 10.27 -13.38 -1.76
N LEU A 259 9.97 -12.82 -0.58
CA LEU A 259 10.89 -11.93 0.11
C LEU A 259 12.15 -12.66 0.60
N LEU A 260 12.04 -13.92 1.03
CA LEU A 260 13.20 -14.72 1.43
C LEU A 260 14.13 -14.96 0.23
N GLN A 261 13.57 -15.36 -0.92
CA GLN A 261 14.34 -15.50 -2.17
C GLN A 261 15.05 -14.19 -2.56
N ALA A 262 14.33 -13.07 -2.48
CA ALA A 262 14.89 -11.75 -2.76
C ALA A 262 16.01 -11.38 -1.77
N GLY A 263 15.84 -11.70 -0.48
CA GLY A 263 16.84 -11.45 0.55
C GLY A 263 18.11 -12.27 0.36
N ILE A 264 17.98 -13.56 0.01
CA ILE A 264 19.11 -14.43 -0.31
C ILE A 264 19.89 -13.88 -1.50
N SER A 265 19.18 -13.53 -2.57
CA SER A 265 19.79 -13.02 -3.82
C SER A 265 20.51 -11.70 -3.58
N GLN A 266 19.84 -10.73 -2.94
CA GLN A 266 20.42 -9.41 -2.66
C GLN A 266 21.61 -9.49 -1.70
N TYR A 267 21.55 -10.36 -0.69
CA TYR A 267 22.68 -10.55 0.21
C TYR A 267 23.91 -11.11 -0.52
N ALA A 268 23.71 -12.05 -1.45
CA ALA A 268 24.83 -12.62 -2.21
C ALA A 268 25.50 -11.59 -3.12
N GLU A 269 24.70 -10.74 -3.77
CA GLU A 269 25.20 -9.67 -4.65
C GLU A 269 25.81 -8.50 -3.86
N GLN A 270 25.17 -8.08 -2.77
CA GLN A 270 25.49 -6.87 -2.02
C GLN A 270 25.39 -7.10 -0.50
N PRO A 271 26.33 -7.87 0.10
CA PRO A 271 26.24 -8.26 1.51
C PRO A 271 26.41 -7.09 2.48
N SER A 272 26.94 -5.95 2.03
CA SER A 272 27.05 -4.72 2.83
C SER A 272 25.75 -3.93 2.91
N VAL A 273 24.82 -4.14 1.98
CA VAL A 273 23.56 -3.39 1.90
C VAL A 273 22.47 -4.11 2.69
N PRO A 274 21.74 -3.43 3.59
CA PRO A 274 20.62 -4.05 4.30
C PRO A 274 19.50 -4.45 3.35
N PHE A 275 18.94 -5.64 3.57
CA PHE A 275 17.73 -6.06 2.88
C PHE A 275 16.55 -5.22 3.34
N ASN A 276 15.81 -4.68 2.37
CA ASN A 276 14.62 -3.88 2.63
C ASN A 276 13.39 -4.55 2.01
N PRO A 277 12.52 -5.19 2.81
CA PRO A 277 11.35 -5.89 2.27
C PRO A 277 10.36 -4.94 1.58
N ILE A 278 10.31 -3.65 1.98
CA ILE A 278 9.47 -2.65 1.34
C ILE A 278 9.96 -2.39 -0.08
N SER A 279 11.23 -2.04 -0.26
CA SER A 279 11.80 -1.77 -1.59
C SER A 279 11.72 -3.00 -2.48
N SER A 280 12.06 -4.18 -1.94
CA SER A 280 11.97 -5.43 -2.67
C SER A 280 10.55 -5.68 -3.16
N SER A 281 9.52 -5.55 -2.31
CA SER A 281 8.09 -5.72 -2.67
C SER A 281 7.60 -4.85 -3.82
N ARG A 282 8.35 -3.82 -4.22
CA ARG A 282 7.99 -2.86 -5.26
C ARG A 282 8.79 -3.00 -6.54
N LEU A 283 9.59 -4.05 -6.73
CA LEU A 283 10.40 -4.23 -7.95
C LEU A 283 9.58 -4.17 -9.26
N GLN A 284 8.33 -4.63 -9.22
CA GLN A 284 7.41 -4.57 -10.37
C GLN A 284 6.55 -3.29 -10.40
N TYR A 285 6.59 -2.48 -9.35
CA TYR A 285 5.79 -1.28 -9.17
C TYR A 285 6.64 -0.14 -8.57
N LEU A 286 7.64 0.27 -9.36
CA LEU A 286 8.58 1.31 -8.96
C LEU A 286 7.87 2.66 -8.76
N LEU A 287 8.44 3.47 -7.88
CA LEU A 287 8.03 4.86 -7.73
C LEU A 287 8.36 5.64 -9.00
N PRO A 288 7.53 6.63 -9.38
CA PRO A 288 7.87 7.58 -10.43
C PRO A 288 9.14 8.34 -10.05
N GLU A 289 10.11 8.43 -10.97
CA GLU A 289 11.39 9.12 -10.73
C GLU A 289 11.19 10.59 -10.31
N ARG A 290 10.15 11.23 -10.84
CA ARG A 290 9.83 12.65 -10.62
C ARG A 290 8.61 12.86 -9.72
N LEU A 291 8.44 11.97 -8.72
CA LEU A 291 7.28 12.05 -7.83
C LEU A 291 7.17 13.40 -7.13
N GLY A 292 8.28 13.96 -6.62
CA GLY A 292 8.29 15.28 -5.97
C GLY A 292 7.78 16.39 -6.89
N ASP A 293 8.23 16.42 -8.15
CA ASP A 293 7.77 17.34 -9.18
C ASP A 293 6.29 17.17 -9.53
N CYS A 294 5.80 15.93 -9.62
CA CYS A 294 4.39 15.65 -9.90
C CYS A 294 3.50 16.21 -8.78
N LEU A 295 3.89 15.97 -7.52
CA LEU A 295 3.19 16.52 -6.35
C LEU A 295 3.26 18.05 -6.36
N ALA A 296 4.43 18.61 -6.70
CA ALA A 296 4.62 20.06 -6.77
C ALA A 296 3.76 20.71 -7.86
N THR A 297 3.69 20.07 -9.03
CA THR A 297 2.90 20.52 -10.18
C THR A 297 1.42 20.54 -9.83
N PHE A 298 0.92 19.47 -9.19
CA PHE A 298 -0.49 19.39 -8.79
C PHE A 298 -0.85 20.51 -7.80
N LEU A 299 -0.12 20.59 -6.68
CA LEU A 299 -0.44 21.53 -5.62
C LEU A 299 -0.15 22.98 -6.03
N GLY A 300 0.86 23.23 -6.88
CA GLY A 300 1.14 24.54 -7.45
C GLY A 300 0.09 25.04 -8.45
N GLY A 301 -0.70 24.12 -9.02
CA GLY A 301 -1.86 24.46 -9.87
C GLY A 301 -3.09 24.90 -9.06
N VAL A 302 -3.10 24.72 -7.74
CA VAL A 302 -4.23 25.06 -6.88
C VAL A 302 -4.06 26.46 -6.28
N LYS A 303 -5.10 27.30 -6.36
CA LYS A 303 -5.06 28.69 -5.89
C LYS A 303 -4.78 28.81 -4.39
N ASN A 304 -5.40 27.95 -3.57
CA ASN A 304 -5.23 27.93 -2.12
C ASN A 304 -5.10 26.47 -1.67
N ILE A 305 -3.90 26.07 -1.23
CA ILE A 305 -3.67 24.72 -0.72
C ILE A 305 -4.31 24.63 0.68
N SER A 306 -5.37 23.84 0.80
CA SER A 306 -6.04 23.56 2.07
C SER A 306 -5.77 22.12 2.53
N GLY A 307 -6.34 21.73 3.68
CA GLY A 307 -6.32 20.33 4.12
C GLY A 307 -6.97 19.36 3.12
N SER A 308 -7.88 19.84 2.26
CA SER A 308 -8.54 19.02 1.25
C SER A 308 -7.56 18.54 0.17
N GLU A 309 -6.72 19.43 -0.35
CA GLU A 309 -5.70 19.13 -1.36
C GLU A 309 -4.56 18.27 -0.80
N ILE A 310 -4.14 18.55 0.44
CA ILE A 310 -3.17 17.73 1.17
C ILE A 310 -3.73 16.31 1.36
N GLY A 311 -5.00 16.20 1.74
CA GLY A 311 -5.71 14.94 1.87
C GLY A 311 -5.89 14.18 0.56
N LEU A 312 -5.97 14.87 -0.58
CA LEU A 312 -5.96 14.24 -1.91
C LEU A 312 -4.60 13.64 -2.21
N VAL A 313 -3.52 14.40 -2.06
CA VAL A 313 -2.14 13.92 -2.24
C VAL A 313 -1.87 12.73 -1.34
N ALA A 314 -2.21 12.83 -0.05
CA ALA A 314 -2.07 11.72 0.89
C ALA A 314 -2.83 10.48 0.42
N SER A 315 -4.09 10.62 -0.01
CA SER A 315 -4.89 9.48 -0.51
C SER A 315 -4.32 8.84 -1.78
N ALA A 316 -3.75 9.64 -2.68
CA ALA A 316 -3.06 9.15 -3.88
C ALA A 316 -1.81 8.34 -3.53
N LEU A 317 -1.01 8.84 -2.58
CA LEU A 317 0.15 8.12 -2.07
C LEU A 317 -0.28 6.82 -1.36
N VAL A 318 -1.37 6.81 -0.58
CA VAL A 318 -1.91 5.59 0.05
C VAL A 318 -2.35 4.56 -1.00
N MET A 319 -2.98 5.00 -2.10
CA MET A 319 -3.33 4.12 -3.21
C MET A 319 -2.11 3.47 -3.86
N ASP A 320 -1.03 4.22 -4.08
CA ASP A 320 0.23 3.70 -4.63
C ASP A 320 1.02 2.86 -3.61
N ALA A 321 0.88 3.12 -2.32
CA ALA A 321 1.57 2.40 -1.25
C ALA A 321 1.00 0.99 -1.02
N TYR A 322 -0.28 0.78 -1.34
CA TYR A 322 -1.02 -0.44 -1.05
C TYR A 322 -1.82 -0.94 -2.28
N PRO A 323 -1.16 -1.26 -3.40
CA PRO A 323 -1.82 -1.92 -4.51
C PRO A 323 -2.31 -3.33 -4.12
N PRO A 324 -3.26 -3.91 -4.87
CA PRO A 324 -3.71 -5.29 -4.67
C PRO A 324 -2.54 -6.28 -4.57
N GLY A 325 -2.66 -7.30 -3.74
CA GLY A 325 -1.60 -8.28 -3.51
C GLY A 325 -0.38 -7.79 -2.69
N MET A 326 -0.19 -6.49 -2.47
CA MET A 326 0.96 -5.98 -1.69
C MET A 326 0.83 -6.30 -0.20
N HIS A 327 1.97 -6.59 0.44
CA HIS A 327 1.99 -6.80 1.89
C HIS A 327 1.64 -5.50 2.63
N SER A 328 0.82 -5.62 3.68
CA SER A 328 0.36 -4.49 4.49
C SER A 328 1.44 -4.09 5.50
N PHE A 329 2.47 -3.38 5.02
CA PHE A 329 3.47 -2.73 5.86
C PHE A 329 2.86 -1.57 6.65
N LEU A 330 3.54 -1.14 7.72
CA LEU A 330 3.09 0.00 8.50
C LEU A 330 3.11 1.31 7.69
N PRO A 331 2.06 2.14 7.77
CA PRO A 331 1.98 3.38 7.00
C PRO A 331 3.14 4.34 7.29
N ASP A 332 3.49 4.53 8.56
CA ASP A 332 4.59 5.41 8.96
C ASP A 332 5.92 4.96 8.34
N THR A 333 6.25 3.68 8.44
CA THR A 333 7.48 3.11 7.88
C THR A 333 7.49 3.18 6.35
N LEU A 334 6.36 2.93 5.69
CA LEU A 334 6.22 3.09 4.24
C LEU A 334 6.44 4.54 3.81
N PHE A 335 5.83 5.49 4.50
CA PHE A 335 5.97 6.91 4.20
C PHE A 335 7.41 7.37 4.33
N GLU A 336 8.05 7.09 5.47
CA GLU A 336 9.45 7.45 5.70
C GLU A 336 10.38 6.86 4.65
N ARG A 337 10.09 5.62 4.21
CA ARG A 337 10.96 4.92 3.26
C ARG A 337 10.76 5.32 1.80
N LEU A 338 9.52 5.63 1.39
CA LEU A 338 9.15 5.82 -0.01
C LEU A 338 8.82 7.27 -0.36
N TYR A 339 8.15 7.98 0.54
CA TYR A 339 7.48 9.24 0.20
C TYR A 339 8.05 10.46 0.93
N ALA A 340 8.80 10.29 2.03
CA ALA A 340 9.37 11.40 2.78
C ALA A 340 10.34 12.25 1.94
N GLY A 341 11.16 11.63 1.09
CA GLY A 341 12.03 12.34 0.14
C GLY A 341 11.23 13.19 -0.86
N PRO A 342 10.37 12.57 -1.68
CA PRO A 342 9.51 13.28 -2.63
C PRO A 342 8.60 14.34 -1.99
N ALA A 343 8.06 14.10 -0.79
CA ALA A 343 7.23 15.07 -0.08
C ALA A 343 8.04 16.28 0.39
N LYS A 344 9.28 16.08 0.88
CA LYS A 344 10.19 17.18 1.23
C LYS A 344 10.65 17.96 0.01
N GLU A 345 10.83 17.29 -1.13
CA GLU A 345 11.14 17.96 -2.39
C GLU A 345 9.97 18.86 -2.84
N CYS A 346 8.75 18.32 -2.82
CA CYS A 346 7.53 19.09 -3.10
C CYS A 346 7.38 20.31 -2.18
N GLU A 347 7.61 20.14 -0.87
CA GLU A 347 7.60 21.23 0.11
C GLU A 347 8.57 22.36 -0.25
N LYS A 348 9.78 22.01 -0.70
CA LYS A 348 10.78 23.00 -1.15
C LYS A 348 10.34 23.72 -2.43
N LEU A 349 9.78 23.00 -3.40
CA LEU A 349 9.34 23.56 -4.68
C LEU A 349 8.17 24.53 -4.52
N ILE A 350 7.21 24.21 -3.65
CA ILE A 350 6.03 25.04 -3.38
C ILE A 350 6.31 26.15 -2.36
N LYS A 351 7.39 26.01 -1.57
CA LYS A 351 7.75 26.92 -0.48
C LYS A 351 6.65 27.01 0.59
N LEU A 352 6.07 25.87 0.95
CA LEU A 352 5.05 25.76 1.99
C LEU A 352 5.58 24.94 3.19
N PRO A 353 6.13 25.58 4.23
CA PRO A 353 6.71 24.89 5.37
C PRO A 353 5.72 23.97 6.08
N GLY A 354 6.15 22.77 6.46
CA GLY A 354 5.34 21.78 7.16
C GLY A 354 4.40 20.96 6.26
N LEU A 355 4.47 21.15 4.94
CA LEU A 355 3.69 20.40 3.97
C LEU A 355 3.99 18.89 4.05
N ALA A 356 5.26 18.48 4.07
CA ALA A 356 5.61 17.07 4.10
C ALA A 356 5.09 16.37 5.38
N LEU A 357 5.12 17.06 6.52
CA LEU A 357 4.57 16.56 7.79
C LEU A 357 3.04 16.45 7.74
N SER A 358 2.37 17.41 7.10
CA SER A 358 0.92 17.38 6.93
C SER A 358 0.49 16.23 6.00
N ILE A 359 1.20 16.03 4.89
CA ILE A 359 0.98 14.87 4.00
C ILE A 359 1.22 13.56 4.76
N LYS A 360 2.29 13.46 5.55
CA LYS A 360 2.60 12.27 6.36
C LYS A 360 1.46 11.94 7.32
N ARG A 361 0.98 12.94 8.07
CA ARG A 361 -0.11 12.76 9.04
C ARG A 361 -1.36 12.23 8.34
N ASP A 362 -1.78 12.89 7.26
CA ASP A 362 -2.99 12.51 6.54
C ASP A 362 -2.83 11.13 5.86
N PHE A 363 -1.62 10.78 5.38
CA PHE A 363 -1.29 9.47 4.84
C PHE A 363 -1.47 8.36 5.89
N ILE A 364 -0.92 8.56 7.10
CA ILE A 364 -1.02 7.57 8.18
C ILE A 364 -2.48 7.38 8.60
N THR A 365 -3.23 8.46 8.78
CA THR A 365 -4.65 8.41 9.13
C THR A 365 -5.44 7.65 8.06
N LEU A 366 -5.27 8.00 6.79
CA LEU A 366 -6.00 7.37 5.68
C LEU A 366 -5.68 5.89 5.51
N ALA A 367 -4.42 5.52 5.62
CA ALA A 367 -4.02 4.12 5.54
C ALA A 367 -4.57 3.31 6.74
N GLY A 368 -4.67 3.93 7.91
CA GLY A 368 -5.34 3.37 9.09
C GLY A 368 -6.83 3.13 8.84
N GLU A 369 -7.56 4.15 8.39
CA GLU A 369 -9.00 4.09 8.08
C GLU A 369 -9.31 3.00 7.03
N ASN A 370 -8.54 2.91 5.95
CA ASN A 370 -8.71 1.88 4.93
C ASN A 370 -8.52 0.47 5.52
N ARG A 371 -7.59 0.31 6.45
CA ARG A 371 -7.31 -0.97 7.11
C ARG A 371 -8.42 -1.36 8.08
N GLU A 372 -9.01 -0.40 8.78
CA GLU A 372 -10.10 -0.63 9.74
C GLU A 372 -11.43 -0.92 9.05
N THR A 373 -11.76 -0.14 8.02
CA THR A 373 -13.00 -0.26 7.25
C THR A 373 -12.98 -1.40 6.23
N GLY A 374 -11.79 -1.87 5.85
CA GLY A 374 -11.61 -2.88 4.80
C GLY A 374 -11.85 -2.34 3.38
N VAL A 375 -12.06 -1.03 3.23
CA VAL A 375 -12.23 -0.39 1.93
C VAL A 375 -10.88 -0.28 1.22
N GLY A 376 -10.83 -0.69 -0.05
CA GLY A 376 -9.62 -0.65 -0.85
C GLY A 376 -9.09 0.80 -1.02
N PRO A 377 -7.77 1.04 -0.88
CA PRO A 377 -7.17 2.36 -1.05
C PRO A 377 -7.56 3.10 -2.33
N ALA A 378 -7.70 2.38 -3.45
CA ALA A 378 -8.13 2.93 -4.72
C ALA A 378 -9.60 3.43 -4.69
N GLN A 379 -10.48 2.73 -3.99
CA GLN A 379 -11.89 3.11 -3.83
C GLN A 379 -12.02 4.37 -2.97
N THR A 380 -11.30 4.42 -1.85
CA THR A 380 -11.24 5.59 -0.97
C THR A 380 -10.68 6.80 -1.70
N HIS A 381 -9.61 6.61 -2.48
CA HIS A 381 -9.03 7.67 -3.30
C HIS A 381 -10.04 8.16 -4.33
N LEU A 382 -10.68 7.26 -5.09
CA LEU A 382 -11.70 7.63 -6.08
C LEU A 382 -12.81 8.50 -5.48
N GLY A 383 -13.37 8.09 -4.34
CA GLY A 383 -14.40 8.88 -3.65
C GLY A 383 -13.94 10.29 -3.28
N ARG A 384 -12.68 10.43 -2.86
CA ARG A 384 -12.06 11.74 -2.57
C ARG A 384 -11.87 12.57 -3.84
N VAL A 385 -11.41 11.97 -4.93
CA VAL A 385 -11.26 12.71 -6.19
C VAL A 385 -12.63 13.18 -6.69
N GLN A 386 -13.66 12.32 -6.66
CA GLN A 386 -15.04 12.67 -7.07
C GLN A 386 -15.66 13.77 -6.20
N GLY A 387 -15.39 13.74 -4.89
CA GLY A 387 -15.89 14.70 -3.92
C GLY A 387 -15.14 16.05 -3.89
N ASN A 388 -13.97 16.16 -4.53
CA ASN A 388 -13.14 17.36 -4.45
C ASN A 388 -13.37 18.29 -5.66
N PRO A 389 -13.87 19.53 -5.46
CA PRO A 389 -14.09 20.48 -6.56
C PRO A 389 -12.82 20.87 -7.33
N THR A 390 -11.66 20.91 -6.67
CA THR A 390 -10.36 21.23 -7.26
C THR A 390 -10.03 20.27 -8.40
N MET A 391 -10.41 19.00 -8.28
CA MET A 391 -10.17 17.98 -9.32
C MET A 391 -11.02 18.17 -10.57
N ARG A 392 -12.12 18.95 -10.50
CA ARG A 392 -12.98 19.23 -11.66
C ARG A 392 -12.36 20.25 -12.63
N CYS A 393 -11.44 21.07 -12.14
CA CYS A 393 -10.85 22.19 -12.90
C CYS A 393 -9.34 22.04 -13.15
N THR A 394 -8.70 21.02 -12.56
CA THR A 394 -7.24 20.86 -12.61
C THR A 394 -6.87 19.76 -13.60
N TYR A 395 -6.54 20.16 -14.83
CA TYR A 395 -5.97 19.27 -15.86
C TYR A 395 -4.54 19.71 -16.17
N HIS A 396 -3.61 18.76 -16.12
CA HIS A 396 -2.22 18.97 -16.50
C HIS A 396 -1.82 17.89 -17.50
N GLU A 397 -1.11 18.27 -18.56
CA GLU A 397 -0.57 17.34 -19.55
C GLU A 397 0.51 16.41 -18.93
N SER A 398 1.12 16.84 -17.83
CA SER A 398 2.25 16.18 -17.16
C SER A 398 1.87 15.29 -15.99
N ILE A 399 0.63 15.32 -15.50
CA ILE A 399 0.17 14.50 -14.36
C ILE A 399 -1.20 13.87 -14.62
N CYS A 400 -1.39 12.65 -14.16
CA CYS A 400 -2.66 11.95 -14.24
C CYS A 400 -3.69 12.60 -13.30
N ALA A 401 -4.84 13.01 -13.84
CA ALA A 401 -5.94 13.60 -13.07
C ALA A 401 -6.60 12.61 -12.08
N PHE A 402 -6.33 11.32 -12.19
CA PHE A 402 -6.76 10.34 -11.19
C PHE A 402 -5.67 10.14 -10.14
N CYS A 403 -4.52 9.57 -10.51
CA CYS A 403 -3.53 9.17 -9.51
C CYS A 403 -2.66 10.30 -8.97
N ILE A 404 -2.56 11.48 -9.63
CA ILE A 404 -1.78 12.67 -9.24
C ILE A 404 -0.25 12.46 -9.19
N ILE A 405 0.22 11.23 -9.00
CA ILE A 405 1.61 10.88 -8.71
C ILE A 405 2.42 10.48 -9.94
N ARG A 406 1.78 10.18 -11.08
CA ARG A 406 2.45 9.77 -12.32
C ARG A 406 2.05 10.69 -13.47
N ALA A 407 2.92 10.77 -14.47
CA ALA A 407 2.51 11.22 -15.79
C ALA A 407 1.40 10.29 -16.35
N PRO A 408 0.47 10.81 -17.15
CA PRO A 408 -0.55 9.98 -17.79
C PRO A 408 0.13 8.93 -18.69
N MET A 409 0.11 7.65 -18.29
CA MET A 409 0.66 6.54 -19.10
C MET A 409 -0.01 6.43 -20.46
N PHE A 410 -1.30 6.77 -20.50
CA PHE A 410 -2.06 6.95 -21.72
C PHE A 410 -2.81 8.28 -21.57
N THR A 411 -2.57 9.21 -22.48
CA THR A 411 -3.42 10.42 -22.62
C THR A 411 -4.89 10.06 -22.82
N LEU A 412 -5.15 8.83 -23.26
CA LEU A 412 -6.46 8.22 -23.49
C LEU A 412 -7.18 7.82 -22.19
N ASP A 413 -6.49 7.17 -21.25
CA ASP A 413 -7.13 6.54 -20.09
C ASP A 413 -7.58 7.56 -19.05
N CYS A 414 -6.81 8.64 -18.85
CA CYS A 414 -7.18 9.66 -17.87
C CYS A 414 -8.41 10.45 -18.31
N ILE A 415 -8.54 10.75 -19.61
CA ILE A 415 -9.72 11.43 -20.15
C ILE A 415 -10.92 10.48 -20.14
N PHE A 416 -10.71 9.21 -20.48
CA PHE A 416 -11.73 8.18 -20.35
C PHE A 416 -12.25 8.09 -18.90
N PHE A 417 -11.36 7.98 -17.91
CA PHE A 417 -11.73 7.94 -16.49
C PHE A 417 -12.37 9.25 -16.01
N VAL A 418 -11.92 10.41 -16.48
CA VAL A 418 -12.57 11.69 -16.17
C VAL A 418 -14.01 11.70 -16.68
N LEU A 419 -14.23 11.33 -17.95
CA LEU A 419 -15.57 11.28 -18.54
C LEU A 419 -16.46 10.19 -17.91
N THR A 420 -15.93 9.00 -17.62
CA THR A 420 -16.74 7.90 -17.09
C THR A 420 -16.98 8.02 -15.60
N ALA A 421 -15.94 8.25 -14.80
CA ALA A 421 -16.06 8.29 -13.35
C ALA A 421 -16.62 9.61 -12.81
N PHE A 422 -16.37 10.75 -13.47
CA PHE A 422 -16.87 12.06 -13.02
C PHE A 422 -18.13 12.49 -13.76
N LEU A 423 -18.24 12.21 -15.06
CA LEU A 423 -19.38 12.67 -15.85
C LEU A 423 -20.49 11.64 -16.04
N GLN A 424 -20.21 10.35 -15.83
CA GLN A 424 -21.22 9.30 -15.95
C GLN A 424 -21.41 8.51 -14.65
N GLY A 425 -20.64 8.81 -13.59
CA GLY A 425 -20.75 8.16 -12.28
C GLY A 425 -20.40 6.66 -12.30
N TRP A 426 -19.61 6.22 -13.26
CA TRP A 426 -19.24 4.81 -13.39
C TRP A 426 -18.43 4.32 -12.19
N SER A 427 -18.68 3.08 -11.76
CA SER A 427 -17.83 2.42 -10.77
C SER A 427 -16.49 2.01 -11.39
N LEU A 428 -15.48 1.70 -10.56
CA LEU A 428 -14.22 1.13 -11.06
C LEU A 428 -14.44 -0.17 -11.86
N SER A 429 -15.46 -0.96 -11.48
CA SER A 429 -15.84 -2.18 -12.18
C SER A 429 -16.38 -1.89 -13.59
N ASP A 430 -17.18 -0.83 -13.74
CA ASP A 430 -17.73 -0.41 -15.03
C ASP A 430 -16.63 0.16 -15.93
N CYS A 431 -15.78 1.04 -15.39
CA CYS A 431 -14.60 1.53 -16.08
C CYS A 431 -13.73 0.36 -16.57
N ARG A 432 -13.46 -0.62 -15.70
CA ARG A 432 -12.68 -1.82 -16.02
C ARG A 432 -13.31 -2.67 -17.12
N TYR A 433 -14.63 -2.86 -17.09
CA TYR A 433 -15.35 -3.62 -18.12
C TYR A 433 -15.13 -3.03 -19.51
N HIS A 434 -15.03 -1.70 -19.61
CA HIS A 434 -14.92 -0.97 -20.86
C HIS A 434 -13.48 -0.68 -21.32
N LEU A 435 -12.46 -0.82 -20.47
CA LEU A 435 -11.05 -0.60 -20.84
C LEU A 435 -10.61 -1.42 -22.06
N LYS A 436 -11.06 -2.67 -22.18
CA LYS A 436 -10.76 -3.57 -23.32
C LYS A 436 -11.27 -3.06 -24.68
N SER A 437 -12.22 -2.13 -24.66
CA SER A 437 -12.85 -1.57 -25.86
C SER A 437 -12.19 -0.25 -26.29
N ILE A 438 -11.18 0.24 -25.56
CA ILE A 438 -10.46 1.46 -25.91
C ILE A 438 -9.45 1.15 -27.03
N THR A 439 -9.65 1.75 -28.19
CA THR A 439 -8.79 1.60 -29.37
C THR A 439 -8.09 2.91 -29.76
N GLY A 440 -8.43 4.03 -29.12
CA GLY A 440 -7.83 5.35 -29.34
C GLY A 440 -8.85 6.48 -29.18
N ILE A 441 -8.40 7.68 -28.81
CA ILE A 441 -9.24 8.89 -28.78
C ILE A 441 -9.38 9.39 -30.21
N ARG A 442 -10.61 9.43 -30.68
CA ARG A 442 -11.03 10.16 -31.87
C ARG A 442 -12.03 11.22 -31.46
N THR A 443 -11.73 12.46 -31.79
CA THR A 443 -12.65 13.59 -31.61
C THR A 443 -13.38 13.84 -32.92
N TRP A 444 -14.70 13.92 -32.90
CA TRP A 444 -15.49 14.33 -34.04
C TRP A 444 -16.61 15.26 -33.56
N ARG A 445 -16.55 16.54 -33.96
CA ARG A 445 -17.37 17.63 -33.39
C ARG A 445 -17.27 17.63 -31.85
N ASP A 446 -18.40 17.60 -31.16
CA ASP A 446 -18.49 17.57 -29.69
C ASP A 446 -18.47 16.16 -29.10
N THR A 447 -18.31 15.13 -29.94
CA THR A 447 -18.24 13.73 -29.49
C THR A 447 -16.80 13.26 -29.34
N ILE A 448 -16.47 12.72 -28.18
CA ILE A 448 -15.22 12.01 -27.92
C ILE A 448 -15.48 10.51 -28.01
N ARG A 449 -14.77 9.81 -28.90
CA ARG A 449 -14.83 8.36 -29.02
C ARG A 449 -13.53 7.71 -28.58
N PHE A 450 -13.64 6.70 -27.72
CA PHE A 450 -12.51 5.89 -27.25
C PHE A 450 -12.41 4.54 -27.96
N GLY A 451 -13.50 4.10 -28.62
CA GLY A 451 -13.56 2.84 -29.35
C GLY A 451 -15.00 2.47 -29.72
N LYS A 452 -15.22 1.22 -30.14
CA LYS A 452 -16.55 0.77 -30.59
C LYS A 452 -17.52 0.73 -29.40
N GLY A 453 -18.57 1.55 -29.45
CA GLY A 453 -19.55 1.67 -28.36
C GLY A 453 -19.12 2.55 -27.17
N LEU A 454 -17.98 3.24 -27.28
CA LEU A 454 -17.50 4.19 -26.27
C LEU A 454 -17.43 5.59 -26.86
N SER A 455 -18.60 6.20 -27.02
CA SER A 455 -18.76 7.56 -27.55
C SER A 455 -19.48 8.43 -26.53
N PHE A 456 -18.86 9.54 -26.16
CA PHE A 456 -19.39 10.51 -25.22
C PHE A 456 -19.65 11.81 -25.96
N ASP A 457 -20.92 12.19 -26.08
CA ASP A 457 -21.27 13.51 -26.58
C ASP A 457 -21.12 14.53 -25.43
N LEU A 458 -20.17 15.45 -25.57
CA LEU A 458 -19.95 16.51 -24.59
C LEU A 458 -21.17 17.43 -24.47
N GLY A 459 -22.01 17.52 -25.50
CA GLY A 459 -23.29 18.21 -25.50
C GLY A 459 -24.37 17.49 -24.69
N GLU A 460 -24.35 16.15 -24.60
CA GLU A 460 -25.27 15.37 -23.74
C GLU A 460 -24.80 15.32 -22.29
N ILE A 461 -23.47 15.29 -22.08
CA ILE A 461 -22.85 15.43 -20.75
C ILE A 461 -23.25 16.75 -20.06
N LYS A 462 -23.64 17.77 -20.84
CA LYS A 462 -24.23 19.04 -20.38
C LYS A 462 -25.42 18.84 -19.42
N HIS A 463 -26.16 17.73 -19.54
CA HIS A 463 -27.43 17.51 -18.84
C HIS A 463 -27.32 16.56 -17.64
N THR A 464 -26.19 15.87 -17.44
CA THR A 464 -26.13 14.74 -16.51
C THR A 464 -25.71 15.14 -15.08
N ASN A 465 -24.93 16.22 -14.90
CA ASN A 465 -24.36 16.56 -13.59
C ASN A 465 -23.89 18.01 -13.37
N ASN A 466 -24.14 18.93 -14.31
CA ASN A 466 -23.76 20.36 -14.19
C ASN A 466 -22.25 20.61 -13.93
N ILE A 467 -21.37 19.67 -14.32
CA ILE A 467 -19.92 19.81 -14.13
C ILE A 467 -19.31 20.44 -15.39
N LEU A 468 -18.61 21.56 -15.22
CA LEU A 468 -17.83 22.18 -16.29
C LEU A 468 -16.60 21.33 -16.59
N VAL A 469 -16.46 20.85 -17.83
CA VAL A 469 -15.29 20.07 -18.25
C VAL A 469 -14.66 20.72 -19.46
N CYS A 470 -13.38 21.06 -19.29
CA CYS A 470 -12.52 21.64 -20.32
C CYS A 470 -11.43 20.63 -20.67
N LEU A 471 -11.51 20.01 -21.84
CA LEU A 471 -10.54 19.04 -22.35
C LEU A 471 -9.70 19.67 -23.45
N THR A 472 -8.38 19.73 -23.27
CA THR A 472 -7.48 20.18 -24.33
C THR A 472 -6.86 18.96 -25.01
N LEU A 473 -7.20 18.76 -26.28
CA LEU A 473 -6.75 17.63 -27.09
C LEU A 473 -6.16 18.14 -28.41
N LYS A 474 -4.89 17.82 -28.68
CA LYS A 474 -4.19 18.18 -29.94
C LYS A 474 -4.34 19.66 -30.33
N LYS A 475 -4.11 20.56 -29.38
CA LYS A 475 -4.26 22.03 -29.53
C LYS A 475 -5.69 22.54 -29.75
N LYS A 476 -6.72 21.69 -29.67
CA LYS A 476 -8.12 22.10 -29.62
C LYS A 476 -8.64 21.98 -28.19
N VAL A 477 -9.29 23.04 -27.73
CA VAL A 477 -9.93 23.07 -26.42
C VAL A 477 -11.41 22.76 -26.62
N PHE A 478 -11.85 21.64 -26.04
CA PHE A 478 -13.25 21.23 -26.00
C PHE A 478 -13.80 21.65 -24.64
N LYS A 479 -14.78 22.55 -24.63
CA LYS A 479 -15.50 22.94 -23.42
C LYS A 479 -16.94 22.55 -23.59
N ASN A 480 -17.60 22.10 -22.53
CA ASN A 480 -19.06 22.07 -22.51
C ASN A 480 -19.70 23.47 -22.36
N THR A 481 -18.88 24.54 -22.46
CA THR A 481 -19.31 25.94 -22.55
C THR A 481 -18.48 26.69 -23.60
N GLU A 482 -19.07 26.97 -24.77
CA GLU A 482 -18.77 28.20 -25.49
C GLU A 482 -19.76 29.28 -25.02
N SER A 483 -19.22 30.47 -24.80
CA SER A 483 -19.86 31.62 -24.21
C SER A 483 -21.04 32.16 -25.04
N SER A 484 -22.24 32.00 -24.52
CA SER A 484 -23.09 33.13 -24.17
C SER A 484 -23.80 32.75 -22.87
N ILE A 485 -23.60 33.52 -21.80
CA ILE A 485 -24.60 33.56 -20.74
C ILE A 485 -25.77 34.28 -21.39
N GLU A 486 -26.61 33.56 -22.14
CA GLU A 486 -28.01 33.93 -22.19
C GLU A 486 -28.46 33.83 -20.74
N SER A 487 -28.56 34.98 -20.09
CA SER A 487 -29.03 35.09 -18.72
C SER A 487 -30.31 34.29 -18.64
N THR A 488 -30.30 33.15 -17.94
CA THR A 488 -31.51 32.39 -17.67
C THR A 488 -32.52 33.36 -17.10
N ASN A 489 -33.63 33.59 -17.79
CA ASN A 489 -34.62 34.56 -17.35
C ASN A 489 -35.70 33.85 -16.56
N LEU A 490 -36.14 34.53 -15.51
CA LEU A 490 -37.40 34.25 -14.86
C LEU A 490 -38.48 35.05 -15.57
N TYR A 491 -39.59 34.39 -15.83
CA TYR A 491 -40.80 35.05 -16.29
C TYR A 491 -41.90 34.81 -15.29
N TYR A 492 -42.62 35.85 -14.92
CA TYR A 492 -43.71 35.69 -13.98
C TYR A 492 -44.89 36.60 -14.30
N GLN A 493 -46.07 36.19 -13.84
CA GLN A 493 -47.32 36.90 -14.07
C GLN A 493 -48.30 36.57 -12.95
N GLY A 494 -48.96 37.58 -12.40
CA GLY A 494 -50.16 37.45 -11.59
C GLY A 494 -51.32 38.17 -12.27
N SER A 495 -51.75 39.28 -11.70
CA SER A 495 -52.81 40.12 -12.26
C SER A 495 -52.36 41.04 -13.40
N GLU A 496 -51.06 41.07 -13.71
CA GLU A 496 -50.54 41.86 -14.81
C GLU A 496 -50.96 41.27 -16.17
N PRO A 497 -51.25 42.11 -17.17
CA PRO A 497 -51.76 41.65 -18.47
C PRO A 497 -50.71 40.88 -19.30
N GLN A 498 -49.42 41.01 -18.96
CA GLN A 498 -48.32 40.37 -19.67
C GLN A 498 -47.31 39.74 -18.71
N LEU A 499 -46.60 38.75 -19.23
CA LEU A 499 -45.55 38.02 -18.56
C LEU A 499 -44.31 38.92 -18.36
N ILE A 500 -43.99 39.25 -17.12
CA ILE A 500 -42.84 40.09 -16.76
C ILE A 500 -41.57 39.25 -16.86
N LYS A 501 -40.55 39.75 -17.55
CA LYS A 501 -39.25 39.10 -17.72
C LYS A 501 -38.21 39.75 -16.79
N THR A 502 -37.45 38.94 -16.05
CA THR A 502 -36.30 39.40 -15.25
C THR A 502 -35.15 38.38 -15.34
N ALA A 503 -33.92 38.82 -15.12
CA ALA A 503 -32.79 37.89 -15.04
C ALA A 503 -32.86 37.07 -13.74
N LEU A 504 -32.62 35.76 -13.82
CA LEU A 504 -32.51 34.88 -12.65
C LEU A 504 -31.29 35.26 -11.82
N CYS A 505 -30.14 35.38 -12.47
CA CYS A 505 -28.88 35.77 -11.85
C CYS A 505 -28.58 37.23 -12.19
N THR A 506 -28.55 38.08 -11.17
CA THR A 506 -28.00 39.43 -11.27
C THR A 506 -26.56 39.45 -10.79
N GLU A 507 -25.82 40.51 -11.10
CA GLU A 507 -24.44 40.69 -10.63
C GLU A 507 -24.37 40.66 -9.10
N GLU A 508 -25.34 41.29 -8.43
CA GLU A 508 -25.50 41.25 -6.97
C GLU A 508 -25.73 39.81 -6.45
N SER A 509 -26.60 39.03 -7.09
CA SER A 509 -26.84 37.63 -6.71
C SER A 509 -25.57 36.78 -6.86
N MET A 510 -24.80 37.00 -7.93
CA MET A 510 -23.53 36.31 -8.16
C MET A 510 -22.49 36.69 -7.11
N GLN A 511 -22.43 37.97 -6.73
CA GLN A 511 -21.51 38.46 -5.70
C GLN A 511 -21.88 37.95 -4.30
N ASN A 512 -23.16 37.85 -3.98
CA ASN A 512 -23.64 37.23 -2.75
C ASN A 512 -23.27 35.73 -2.69
N CYS A 513 -23.43 34.98 -3.78
CA CYS A 513 -23.00 33.59 -3.84
C CYS A 513 -21.47 33.43 -3.71
N GLN A 514 -20.69 34.34 -4.31
CA GLN A 514 -19.23 34.37 -4.14
C GLN A 514 -18.81 34.64 -2.68
N ASN A 515 -19.66 35.35 -1.92
CA ASN A 515 -19.50 35.58 -0.49
C ASN A 515 -20.12 34.46 0.39
N ASN A 516 -20.40 33.27 -0.18
CA ASN A 516 -21.04 32.12 0.48
C ASN A 516 -22.44 32.41 1.07
N GLN A 517 -23.14 33.44 0.61
CA GLN A 517 -24.54 33.65 0.96
C GLN A 517 -25.44 32.74 0.10
N PRO A 518 -26.56 32.22 0.65
CA PRO A 518 -27.51 31.44 -0.12
C PRO A 518 -28.07 32.25 -1.30
N PHE A 519 -28.22 31.60 -2.46
CA PHE A 519 -28.84 32.23 -3.62
C PHE A 519 -30.33 32.47 -3.33
N ILE A 520 -30.72 33.74 -3.26
CA ILE A 520 -32.12 34.16 -3.05
C ILE A 520 -32.47 35.15 -4.14
N ARG A 521 -33.58 34.90 -4.86
CA ARG A 521 -34.15 35.82 -5.83
C ARG A 521 -35.60 36.10 -5.46
N GLU A 522 -35.86 37.34 -5.05
CA GLU A 522 -37.20 37.79 -4.70
C GLU A 522 -37.97 38.20 -5.95
N LEU A 523 -39.21 37.70 -6.08
CA LEU A 523 -40.14 38.07 -7.14
C LEU A 523 -41.35 38.76 -6.51
N GLN A 524 -41.68 39.95 -7.00
CA GLN A 524 -42.89 40.66 -6.59
C GLN A 524 -43.97 40.46 -7.66
N ILE A 525 -45.02 39.73 -7.30
CA ILE A 525 -46.13 39.39 -8.20
C ILE A 525 -47.41 40.02 -7.64
N LYS A 526 -48.11 40.85 -8.43
CA LYS A 526 -49.37 41.44 -7.98
C LYS A 526 -50.50 40.44 -8.14
N ALA A 527 -51.38 40.38 -7.16
CA ALA A 527 -52.58 39.57 -7.20
C ALA A 527 -53.80 40.37 -6.77
N SER A 528 -54.86 40.34 -7.57
CA SER A 528 -56.10 41.08 -7.36
C SER A 528 -57.18 40.24 -6.69
N SER A 529 -57.01 38.91 -6.63
CA SER A 529 -57.93 37.97 -5.97
C SER A 529 -57.21 36.69 -5.56
N ASN A 530 -57.81 35.92 -4.64
CA ASN A 530 -57.34 34.57 -4.27
C ASN A 530 -57.46 33.53 -5.41
N THR A 531 -58.23 33.83 -6.46
CA THR A 531 -58.33 33.05 -7.69
C THR A 531 -57.30 33.45 -8.75
N THR A 532 -56.48 34.48 -8.49
CA THR A 532 -55.44 34.91 -9.43
C THR A 532 -54.46 33.75 -9.67
N GLN A 533 -54.21 33.43 -10.93
CA GLN A 533 -53.21 32.44 -11.32
C GLN A 533 -51.83 33.08 -11.37
N ILE A 534 -50.95 32.61 -10.50
CA ILE A 534 -49.53 32.95 -10.53
C ILE A 534 -48.85 32.00 -11.52
N ARG A 535 -48.19 32.58 -12.52
CA ARG A 535 -47.30 31.86 -13.42
C ARG A 535 -45.89 32.27 -13.08
N ALA A 536 -45.01 31.29 -12.85
CA ALA A 536 -43.57 31.49 -12.80
C ALA A 536 -42.93 30.45 -13.73
N LEU A 537 -42.14 30.93 -14.67
CA LEU A 537 -41.45 30.16 -15.69
C LEU A 537 -39.97 30.50 -15.65
N ILE A 538 -39.12 29.52 -15.98
CA ILE A 538 -37.69 29.70 -16.14
C ILE A 538 -37.28 29.26 -17.55
N ASP A 539 -36.31 29.95 -18.14
CA ASP A 539 -35.67 29.46 -19.37
C ASP A 539 -35.02 28.09 -19.11
N GLY A 540 -35.43 27.09 -19.86
CA GLY A 540 -34.83 25.76 -19.85
C GLY A 540 -33.60 25.68 -20.73
N SER A 541 -32.70 24.77 -20.36
CA SER A 541 -31.53 24.44 -21.20
C SER A 541 -31.90 23.81 -22.54
N ASP A 542 -33.16 23.40 -22.73
CA ASP A 542 -33.76 22.87 -23.95
C ASP A 542 -34.39 23.95 -24.85
N GLY A 543 -34.27 25.23 -24.48
CA GLY A 543 -34.86 26.36 -25.20
C GLY A 543 -36.37 26.53 -24.96
N LYS A 544 -36.98 25.72 -24.10
CA LYS A 544 -38.39 25.86 -23.70
C LYS A 544 -38.50 26.53 -22.34
N LYS A 545 -39.64 27.16 -22.07
CA LYS A 545 -39.94 27.73 -20.76
C LYS A 545 -40.55 26.65 -19.88
N HIS A 546 -39.97 26.41 -18.71
CA HIS A 546 -40.47 25.42 -17.75
C HIS A 546 -41.14 26.12 -16.59
N SER A 547 -42.28 25.59 -16.16
CA SER A 547 -42.92 26.05 -14.94
C SER A 547 -42.07 25.77 -13.71
N ILE A 548 -41.94 26.77 -12.85
CA ILE A 548 -41.33 26.61 -11.54
C ILE A 548 -42.40 26.07 -10.59
N SER A 549 -42.11 24.97 -9.92
CA SER A 549 -43.09 24.27 -9.07
C SER A 549 -44.35 23.90 -9.86
N LYS A 550 -45.55 23.95 -9.26
CA LYS A 550 -46.83 23.62 -9.91
C LYS A 550 -47.46 24.79 -10.70
N CYS A 551 -46.68 25.74 -11.22
CA CYS A 551 -47.24 26.86 -12.00
C CYS A 551 -47.86 26.41 -13.35
N PRO A 552 -48.98 26.98 -13.84
CA PRO A 552 -49.79 28.04 -13.24
C PRO A 552 -50.43 27.60 -11.92
N TYR A 553 -50.27 28.42 -10.90
CA TYR A 553 -50.56 28.11 -9.52
C TYR A 553 -51.64 29.10 -9.04
N GLN A 554 -52.85 28.67 -8.68
CA GLN A 554 -53.84 29.59 -8.10
C GLN A 554 -53.47 29.92 -6.66
N ILE A 555 -53.62 31.18 -6.25
CA ILE A 555 -53.25 31.60 -4.88
C ILE A 555 -53.98 30.78 -3.81
N ILE A 556 -55.25 30.43 -4.02
CA ILE A 556 -55.99 29.58 -3.08
C ILE A 556 -55.34 28.21 -2.90
N GLN A 557 -54.87 27.58 -3.97
CA GLN A 557 -54.13 26.32 -3.90
C GLN A 557 -52.78 26.50 -3.19
N LEU A 558 -52.21 27.72 -3.18
CA LEU A 558 -50.87 27.97 -2.63
C LEU A 558 -51.00 28.10 -1.13
N ILE A 559 -52.07 28.77 -0.70
CA ILE A 559 -52.52 28.79 0.68
C ILE A 559 -52.77 27.35 1.15
N GLU A 560 -53.45 26.52 0.34
CA GLU A 560 -53.69 25.10 0.65
C GLU A 560 -52.39 24.26 0.74
N ASP A 561 -51.51 24.33 -0.26
CA ASP A 561 -50.28 23.53 -0.30
C ASP A 561 -49.27 23.94 0.77
N GLN A 562 -49.24 25.22 1.15
CA GLN A 562 -48.40 25.70 2.26
C GLN A 562 -49.03 25.39 3.63
N GLY A 563 -50.22 24.76 3.65
CA GLY A 563 -50.97 24.49 4.87
C GLY A 563 -51.36 25.77 5.61
N LEU A 564 -51.42 26.90 4.89
CA LEU A 564 -51.88 28.18 5.44
C LEU A 564 -53.41 28.21 5.56
N ASP A 565 -54.11 27.31 4.85
CA ASP A 565 -55.52 26.96 5.07
C ASP A 565 -55.71 26.04 6.30
N CYS A 566 -54.67 25.27 6.64
CA CYS A 566 -54.66 24.27 7.70
C CYS A 566 -53.90 24.78 8.92
N VAL A 567 -54.59 25.53 9.78
CA VAL A 567 -53.98 26.11 11.00
C VAL A 567 -53.45 25.01 11.96
N PHE A 568 -53.78 23.71 11.80
CA PHE A 568 -53.25 22.60 12.63
C PHE A 568 -53.21 21.19 11.92
N GLY A 569 -52.04 20.64 11.55
CA GLY A 569 -51.75 19.17 11.48
C GLY A 569 -51.44 18.46 10.13
N LYS A 570 -50.50 17.47 10.15
CA LYS A 570 -49.83 16.77 8.98
C LYS A 570 -50.57 15.54 8.39
N ARG A 571 -50.41 15.31 7.07
CA ARG A 571 -50.82 14.09 6.30
C ARG A 571 -49.61 13.20 5.95
N ASN A 572 -49.68 11.91 6.32
CA ASN A 572 -48.62 10.90 6.18
C ASN A 572 -48.66 10.11 4.84
N GLN A 573 -47.48 9.60 4.43
CA GLN A 573 -47.10 8.25 3.92
C GLN A 573 -47.95 7.50 2.86
N LYS A 574 -47.32 7.02 1.76
CA LYS A 574 -47.06 5.57 1.41
C LYS A 574 -46.62 5.28 -0.06
N GLN A 575 -45.96 4.11 -0.23
CA GLN A 575 -45.82 3.17 -1.40
C GLN A 575 -44.58 3.26 -2.34
N TYR A 576 -43.67 2.25 -2.35
CA TYR A 576 -43.59 0.94 -3.11
C TYR A 576 -43.09 1.12 -4.57
N GLY A 577 -42.24 0.33 -5.25
CA GLY A 577 -41.51 -0.94 -5.05
C GLY A 577 -40.93 -1.46 -6.41
N GLU A 578 -39.73 -2.06 -6.37
CA GLU A 578 -38.95 -3.02 -7.24
C GLU A 578 -39.33 -3.42 -8.70
N THR A 579 -38.30 -3.70 -9.56
CA THR A 579 -38.00 -5.06 -10.15
C THR A 579 -36.73 -5.17 -11.05
N GLN A 580 -36.18 -6.40 -11.17
CA GLN A 580 -34.89 -6.87 -11.73
C GLN A 580 -34.94 -7.42 -13.19
N GLY A 581 -33.78 -7.74 -13.81
CA GLY A 581 -33.68 -8.79 -14.86
C GLY A 581 -32.34 -8.94 -15.62
N ASN A 582 -31.77 -10.16 -15.64
CA ASN A 582 -30.42 -10.60 -16.12
C ASN A 582 -30.26 -10.86 -17.65
N ILE A 583 -29.03 -11.18 -18.14
CA ILE A 583 -28.63 -12.50 -18.75
C ILE A 583 -27.25 -12.52 -19.48
N SER A 584 -26.44 -13.54 -19.10
CA SER A 584 -25.52 -14.46 -19.81
C SER A 584 -24.32 -14.05 -20.70
N THR A 585 -23.25 -14.82 -20.49
CA THR A 585 -21.88 -14.82 -21.05
C THR A 585 -21.60 -16.05 -21.92
N THR A 586 -20.75 -15.88 -22.94
CA THR A 586 -19.93 -16.96 -23.52
C THR A 586 -18.54 -16.42 -23.86
N VAL A 587 -17.51 -17.21 -23.55
CA VAL A 587 -16.10 -16.83 -23.58
C VAL A 587 -15.35 -17.74 -24.54
N THR A 588 -14.46 -17.17 -25.36
CA THR A 588 -13.34 -17.89 -25.97
C THR A 588 -12.01 -17.13 -25.87
N LEU A 589 -10.95 -17.90 -25.59
CA LEU A 589 -9.50 -17.74 -25.79
C LEU A 589 -8.73 -16.47 -25.36
N ALA A 590 -9.33 -15.29 -25.23
CA ALA A 590 -8.67 -14.10 -24.66
C ALA A 590 -8.57 -14.16 -23.11
N GLN A 591 -9.37 -15.03 -22.48
CA GLN A 591 -9.37 -15.24 -21.03
C GLN A 591 -8.16 -16.01 -20.48
N MET A 592 -7.33 -16.62 -21.33
CA MET A 592 -6.10 -17.28 -20.87
C MET A 592 -4.93 -16.30 -20.74
N GLU A 593 -4.87 -15.26 -21.58
CA GLU A 593 -3.85 -14.20 -21.50
C GLU A 593 -4.24 -13.14 -20.44
N LEU A 594 -5.53 -12.81 -20.32
CA LEU A 594 -6.04 -11.90 -19.28
C LEU A 594 -5.91 -12.49 -17.86
N ARG A 595 -5.85 -13.83 -17.69
CA ARG A 595 -5.62 -14.48 -16.38
C ARG A 595 -4.22 -14.17 -15.83
N LYS A 596 -3.20 -14.12 -16.69
CA LYS A 596 -1.82 -13.74 -16.29
C LYS A 596 -1.69 -12.27 -15.86
N LEU A 597 -2.62 -11.41 -16.29
CA LEU A 597 -2.69 -9.97 -15.96
C LEU A 597 -3.74 -9.67 -14.86
N LEU A 598 -4.65 -10.61 -14.60
CA LEU A 598 -5.61 -10.58 -13.48
C LEU A 598 -4.99 -11.13 -12.20
N ASP A 599 -4.11 -12.13 -12.30
CA ASP A 599 -3.36 -12.67 -11.14
C ASP A 599 -2.31 -11.66 -10.62
N SER A 600 -1.94 -10.65 -11.42
CA SER A 600 -1.12 -9.50 -10.98
C SER A 600 -1.93 -8.33 -10.40
N LEU A 601 -3.27 -8.42 -10.39
CA LEU A 601 -4.20 -7.39 -9.90
C LEU A 601 -5.20 -7.91 -8.84
N THR A 602 -4.91 -9.05 -8.21
CA THR A 602 -5.60 -9.54 -7.00
C THR A 602 -4.73 -9.45 -5.75
#